data_AF-A0A6S4HH00-F1
#
_entry.id   AF-A0A6S4HH00-F1
#
_cell.length_a   1.000
_cell.length_b   1.000
_cell.length_c   1.000
_cell.angle_alpha   90.00
_cell.angle_beta   90.00
_cell.angle_gamma   90.00
#
_symmetry.space_group_name_H-M   'P 1'
#
loop_
_entity.id
_entity.type
_entity.pdbx_description
1 polymer ?
#
loop_
_entity_poly.entity_id
_entity_poly.type
_entity_poly.pdbx_seq_one_letter_code
_entity_poly.pdbx_strand_id
1 'polypeptide(L)'
;FFDMFLKLKDLTTSDNFKEYDPDCKGMISKRDFQKSMESQKQYTQSEIEFLLSCVEADENDMFNYSDFVERFHEPAKDIGFNVAVLLTNLSEHMPHDSRLSTFLDLAESVLSYFEPYLGRIEIMGGAKRIERVYFEITESSRTQWEKPQVKESKRQFIFDVGNESGE
;
A
#
# COMPACT_ATOMS: atom_id res chain seq x y z
N PHE A 1 11.21 -1.90 -8.69
CA PHE A 1 11.68 -1.61 -7.32
C PHE A 1 10.49 -1.54 -6.37
N PHE A 2 9.64 -0.50 -6.41
CA PHE A 2 8.50 -0.36 -5.49
C PHE A 2 7.62 -1.61 -5.46
N ASP A 3 7.22 -2.11 -6.63
CA ASP A 3 6.40 -3.32 -6.75
C ASP A 3 6.93 -4.51 -5.92
N MET A 4 8.22 -4.83 -6.06
CA MET A 4 8.86 -5.91 -5.29
C MET A 4 8.79 -5.69 -3.78
N PHE A 5 9.08 -4.47 -3.30
CA PHE A 5 9.22 -4.19 -1.88
C PHE A 5 7.88 -3.91 -1.18
N LEU A 6 6.89 -3.36 -1.89
CA LEU A 6 5.55 -3.15 -1.33
C LEU A 6 4.84 -4.48 -1.03
N LYS A 7 5.04 -5.49 -1.90
CA LYS A 7 4.52 -6.86 -1.73
C LYS A 7 5.09 -7.59 -0.50
N LEU A 8 6.21 -7.13 0.09
CA LEU A 8 6.82 -7.79 1.25
C LEU A 8 5.89 -7.79 2.47
N LYS A 9 5.15 -6.70 2.70
CA LYS A 9 4.21 -6.62 3.83
C LYS A 9 3.08 -7.63 3.67
N ASP A 10 2.55 -7.80 2.46
CA ASP A 10 1.48 -8.77 2.19
C ASP A 10 1.99 -10.21 2.29
N LEU A 11 3.21 -10.47 1.81
CA LEU A 11 3.89 -11.76 1.97
C LEU A 11 4.02 -12.15 3.45
N THR A 12 4.67 -11.28 4.23
CA THR A 12 5.07 -11.58 5.62
C THR A 12 3.91 -11.56 6.61
N THR A 13 2.79 -10.92 6.27
CA THR A 13 1.58 -10.91 7.10
C THR A 13 0.59 -12.04 6.78
N SER A 14 0.81 -12.78 5.69
CA SER A 14 -0.04 -13.91 5.29
C SER A 14 0.02 -15.07 6.27
N ASP A 15 -1.10 -15.80 6.41
CA ASP A 15 -1.19 -16.93 7.35
C ASP A 15 -0.17 -18.03 7.02
N ASN A 16 0.02 -18.35 5.74
CA ASN A 16 1.01 -19.33 5.29
C ASN A 16 2.45 -18.94 5.66
N PHE A 17 2.78 -17.64 5.61
CA PHE A 17 4.12 -17.18 5.98
C PHE A 17 4.36 -17.30 7.49
N LYS A 18 3.33 -16.99 8.29
CA LYS A 18 3.40 -17.09 9.76
C LYS A 18 3.61 -18.52 10.27
N GLU A 19 3.30 -19.54 9.47
CA GLU A 19 3.61 -20.94 9.83
C GLU A 19 5.12 -21.20 10.00
N TYR A 20 5.98 -20.40 9.36
CA TYR A 20 7.44 -20.51 9.50
C TYR A 20 7.98 -19.85 10.78
N ASP A 21 7.18 -19.02 11.46
CA ASP A 21 7.55 -18.30 12.68
C ASP A 21 6.38 -18.33 13.70
N PRO A 22 6.03 -19.52 14.23
CA PRO A 22 4.88 -19.67 15.13
C PRO A 22 5.05 -18.90 16.45
N ASP A 23 6.29 -18.64 16.85
CA ASP A 23 6.62 -17.88 18.05
C ASP A 23 6.68 -16.36 17.80
N CYS A 24 6.47 -15.89 16.57
CA CYS A 24 6.53 -14.47 16.17
C CYS A 24 7.84 -13.78 16.58
N LYS A 25 8.98 -14.46 16.39
CA LYS A 25 10.31 -13.97 16.72
C LYS A 25 10.88 -13.02 15.65
N GLY A 26 10.24 -12.92 14.49
CA GLY A 26 10.72 -12.11 13.37
C GLY A 26 11.82 -12.80 12.56
N MET A 27 12.04 -14.10 12.73
CA MET A 27 13.15 -14.85 12.13
C MET A 27 12.66 -15.88 11.13
N ILE A 28 13.39 -16.05 10.02
CA ILE A 28 13.10 -17.08 9.00
C ILE A 28 14.40 -17.52 8.31
N SER A 29 14.44 -18.73 7.77
CA SER A 29 15.55 -19.19 6.91
C SER A 29 15.43 -18.61 5.51
N LYS A 30 16.55 -18.36 4.80
CA LYS A 30 16.49 -17.93 3.39
C LYS A 30 15.73 -18.91 2.52
N ARG A 31 15.91 -20.21 2.76
CA ARG A 31 15.22 -21.29 2.04
C ARG A 31 13.71 -21.20 2.18
N ASP A 32 13.19 -20.97 3.39
CA ASP A 32 11.75 -20.91 3.62
C ASP A 32 11.15 -19.56 3.18
N PHE A 33 11.94 -18.48 3.26
CA PHE A 33 11.59 -17.21 2.64
C PHE A 33 11.44 -17.35 1.12
N GLN A 34 12.38 -18.02 0.45
CA GLN A 34 12.30 -18.34 -0.97
C GLN A 34 11.04 -19.14 -1.32
N LYS A 35 10.79 -20.26 -0.62
CA LYS A 35 9.59 -21.09 -0.84
C LYS A 35 8.31 -20.29 -0.67
N SER A 36 8.26 -19.38 0.31
CA SER A 36 7.08 -18.53 0.54
C SER A 36 6.81 -17.63 -0.65
N MET A 37 7.83 -16.98 -1.19
CA MET A 37 7.71 -16.14 -2.41
C MET A 37 7.29 -16.97 -3.64
N GLU A 38 7.88 -18.14 -3.84
CA GLU A 38 7.53 -19.06 -4.93
C GLU A 38 6.07 -19.54 -4.82
N SER A 39 5.60 -19.81 -3.60
CA SER A 39 4.25 -20.32 -3.36
C SER A 39 3.15 -19.29 -3.66
N GLN A 40 3.41 -18.00 -3.37
CA GLN A 40 2.44 -16.93 -3.58
C GLN A 40 2.32 -16.50 -5.04
N LYS A 41 3.32 -16.80 -5.89
CA LYS A 41 3.33 -16.49 -7.33
C LYS A 41 3.15 -15.00 -7.66
N GLN A 42 3.53 -14.11 -6.74
CA GLN A 42 3.50 -12.65 -6.92
C GLN A 42 4.86 -12.07 -7.36
N TYR A 43 5.90 -12.91 -7.35
CA TYR A 43 7.27 -12.57 -7.71
C TYR A 43 7.72 -13.43 -8.90
N THR A 44 8.52 -12.83 -9.78
CA THR A 44 9.30 -13.53 -10.79
C THR A 44 10.57 -14.12 -10.17
N GLN A 45 11.16 -15.11 -10.84
CA GLN A 45 12.39 -15.75 -10.37
C GLN A 45 13.53 -14.75 -10.13
N SER A 46 13.71 -13.78 -11.04
CA SER A 46 14.73 -12.73 -10.91
C SER A 46 14.49 -11.81 -9.73
N GLU A 47 13.23 -11.52 -9.38
CA GLU A 47 12.89 -10.69 -8.22
C GLU A 47 13.17 -11.45 -6.92
N ILE A 48 12.87 -12.75 -6.88
CA ILE A 48 13.19 -13.64 -5.75
C ILE A 48 14.71 -13.66 -5.52
N GLU A 49 15.50 -13.89 -6.57
CA GLU A 49 16.95 -13.89 -6.51
C GLU A 49 17.51 -12.54 -6.03
N PHE A 50 16.95 -11.44 -6.54
CA PHE A 50 17.34 -10.09 -6.12
C PHE A 50 17.04 -9.86 -4.64
N LEU A 51 15.84 -10.20 -4.17
CA LEU A 51 15.47 -10.07 -2.75
C LEU A 51 16.38 -10.90 -1.85
N LEU A 52 16.63 -12.17 -2.21
CA LEU A 52 17.54 -13.06 -1.46
C LEU A 52 18.99 -12.53 -1.42
N SER A 53 19.42 -11.83 -2.47
CA SER A 53 20.74 -11.18 -2.51
C SER A 53 20.85 -9.98 -1.56
N CYS A 54 19.72 -9.35 -1.23
CA CYS A 54 19.65 -8.25 -0.25
C CYS A 54 19.61 -8.75 1.20
N VAL A 55 19.37 -10.05 1.43
CA VAL A 55 19.23 -10.62 2.78
C VAL A 55 20.60 -10.88 3.39
N GLU A 56 20.80 -10.30 4.57
CA GLU A 56 21.93 -10.54 5.47
C GLU A 56 21.54 -11.65 6.46
N ALA A 57 21.97 -12.89 6.21
CA ALA A 57 21.72 -14.03 7.09
C ALA A 57 22.93 -14.39 7.94
N ASP A 58 22.66 -15.05 9.07
CA ASP A 58 23.68 -15.59 9.98
C ASP A 58 24.29 -16.90 9.46
N GLU A 59 25.14 -17.53 10.29
CA GLU A 59 25.80 -18.79 9.96
C GLU A 59 24.84 -19.97 9.73
N ASN A 60 23.60 -19.87 10.22
CA ASN A 60 22.54 -20.88 10.06
C ASN A 60 21.58 -20.56 8.90
N ASP A 61 21.93 -19.59 8.05
CA ASP A 61 21.07 -19.10 6.95
C ASP A 61 19.74 -18.49 7.43
N MET A 62 19.70 -18.04 8.70
CA MET A 62 18.57 -17.37 9.31
C MET A 62 18.75 -15.85 9.27
N PHE A 63 17.67 -15.10 9.08
CA PHE A 63 17.69 -13.64 9.13
C PHE A 63 16.43 -13.08 9.76
N ASN A 64 16.52 -11.83 10.20
CA ASN A 64 15.38 -11.09 10.72
C ASN A 64 14.55 -10.53 9.57
N TYR A 65 13.41 -11.16 9.25
CA TYR A 65 12.52 -10.68 8.20
C TYR A 65 11.77 -9.41 8.62
N SER A 66 11.57 -9.17 9.91
CA SER A 66 10.91 -7.96 10.39
C SER A 66 11.78 -6.73 10.12
N ASP A 67 13.08 -6.82 10.46
CA ASP A 67 14.06 -5.76 10.15
C ASP A 67 14.23 -5.59 8.64
N PHE A 68 14.20 -6.70 7.87
CA PHE A 68 14.25 -6.65 6.42
C PHE A 68 13.05 -5.91 5.82
N VAL A 69 11.84 -6.20 6.30
CA VAL A 69 10.62 -5.48 5.90
C VAL A 69 10.75 -4.01 6.28
N GLU A 70 11.09 -3.67 7.53
CA GLU A 70 11.23 -2.26 7.95
C GLU A 70 12.26 -1.51 7.09
N ARG A 71 13.41 -2.12 6.80
CA ARG A 71 14.49 -1.51 6.01
C ARG A 71 14.11 -1.23 4.57
N PHE A 72 13.27 -2.04 3.95
CA PHE A 72 13.00 -1.95 2.51
C PHE A 72 11.55 -1.59 2.15
N HIS A 73 10.57 -2.07 2.90
CA HIS A 73 9.16 -1.76 2.69
C HIS A 73 8.84 -0.32 3.09
N GLU A 74 9.24 0.15 4.28
CA GLU A 74 8.85 1.50 4.74
C GLU A 74 9.40 2.61 3.81
N PRO A 75 10.68 2.60 3.40
CA PRO A 75 11.16 3.59 2.42
C PRO A 75 10.48 3.46 1.05
N ALA A 76 10.16 2.23 0.62
CA ALA A 76 9.42 2.02 -0.62
C ALA A 76 7.98 2.53 -0.53
N LYS A 77 7.35 2.42 0.65
CA LYS A 77 6.02 2.93 0.94
C LYS A 77 5.98 4.45 0.91
N ASP A 78 6.88 5.10 1.64
CA ASP A 78 6.92 6.56 1.77
C ASP A 78 7.16 7.25 0.41
N ILE A 79 8.14 6.76 -0.35
CA ILE A 79 8.44 7.33 -1.67
C ILE A 79 7.37 6.90 -2.69
N GLY A 80 6.94 5.63 -2.63
CA GLY A 80 5.94 5.06 -3.53
C GLY A 80 4.61 5.80 -3.48
N PHE A 81 4.18 6.25 -2.30
CA PHE A 81 2.94 7.01 -2.15
C PHE A 81 2.98 8.32 -2.95
N ASN A 82 4.09 9.07 -2.86
CA ASN A 82 4.25 10.31 -3.62
C ASN A 82 4.27 10.07 -5.13
N VAL A 83 4.85 8.95 -5.59
CA VAL A 83 4.82 8.56 -7.00
C VAL A 83 3.39 8.23 -7.44
N ALA A 84 2.63 7.50 -6.63
CA ALA A 84 1.22 7.19 -6.91
C ALA A 84 0.38 8.47 -7.02
N VAL A 85 0.52 9.40 -6.06
CA VAL A 85 -0.14 10.72 -6.09
C VAL A 85 0.18 11.46 -7.38
N LEU A 86 1.46 11.52 -7.78
CA LEU A 86 1.88 12.22 -8.99
C LEU A 86 1.25 11.61 -10.24
N LEU A 87 1.29 10.28 -10.38
CA LEU A 87 0.71 9.57 -11.53
C LEU A 87 -0.81 9.72 -11.60
N THR A 88 -1.51 9.61 -10.46
CA THR A 88 -2.96 9.84 -10.38
C THR A 88 -3.33 11.28 -10.72
N ASN A 89 -2.55 12.26 -10.24
CA ASN A 89 -2.77 13.66 -10.55
C ASN A 89 -2.59 13.92 -12.06
N LEU A 90 -1.49 13.45 -12.64
CA LEU A 90 -1.25 13.60 -14.09
C LEU A 90 -2.34 12.92 -14.93
N SER A 91 -2.81 11.73 -14.53
CA SER A 91 -3.82 10.99 -15.30
C SER A 91 -5.18 11.68 -15.30
N GLU A 92 -5.54 12.29 -14.17
CA GLU A 92 -6.78 13.06 -14.06
C GLU A 92 -6.74 14.39 -14.83
N HIS A 93 -5.56 15.01 -14.98
CA HIS A 93 -5.38 16.25 -15.73
C HIS A 93 -5.08 16.04 -17.23
N MET A 94 -4.58 14.87 -17.62
CA MET A 94 -4.20 14.53 -19.01
C MET A 94 -4.75 13.16 -19.45
N PRO A 95 -6.08 12.95 -19.46
CA PRO A 95 -6.69 11.63 -19.66
C PRO A 95 -6.54 11.03 -21.07
N HIS A 96 -6.03 11.80 -22.03
CA HIS A 96 -5.90 11.38 -23.43
C HIS A 96 -4.45 11.29 -23.92
N ASP A 97 -3.45 11.44 -23.03
CA ASP A 97 -2.05 11.27 -23.41
C ASP A 97 -1.66 9.78 -23.40
N SER A 98 -1.49 9.20 -24.59
CA SER A 98 -1.12 7.79 -24.74
C SER A 98 0.24 7.44 -24.14
N ARG A 99 1.15 8.41 -24.03
CA ARG A 99 2.46 8.19 -23.40
C ARG A 99 2.31 7.97 -21.91
N LEU A 100 1.35 8.66 -21.28
CA LEU A 100 1.06 8.49 -19.86
C LEU A 100 0.46 7.12 -19.56
N SER A 101 -0.40 6.61 -20.45
CA SER A 101 -0.98 5.26 -20.30
C SER A 101 0.07 4.19 -20.07
N THR A 102 1.17 4.20 -20.83
CA THR A 102 2.25 3.21 -20.67
C THR A 102 2.90 3.25 -19.28
N PHE A 103 3.02 4.43 -18.66
CA PHE A 103 3.53 4.53 -17.29
C PHE A 103 2.50 4.03 -16.26
N LEU A 104 1.22 4.30 -16.48
CA LEU A 104 0.14 3.84 -15.61
C LEU A 104 0.03 2.32 -15.62
N ASP A 105 0.14 1.70 -16.80
CA ASP A 105 0.12 0.24 -16.95
C ASP A 105 1.29 -0.41 -16.20
N LEU A 106 2.49 0.17 -16.29
CA LEU A 106 3.66 -0.32 -15.55
C LEU A 106 3.58 -0.08 -14.03
N ALA A 107 2.80 0.91 -13.60
CA ALA A 107 2.62 1.29 -12.20
C ALA A 107 1.33 0.72 -11.58
N GLU A 108 0.58 -0.12 -12.30
CA GLU A 108 -0.74 -0.61 -11.89
C GLU A 108 -0.74 -1.19 -10.47
N SER A 109 0.25 -2.04 -10.16
CA SER A 109 0.36 -2.66 -8.84
C SER A 109 0.67 -1.65 -7.73
N VAL A 110 1.51 -0.64 -8.02
CA VAL A 110 1.83 0.44 -7.08
C VAL A 110 0.59 1.31 -6.84
N LEU A 111 -0.13 1.66 -7.91
CA LEU A 111 -1.36 2.44 -7.81
C LEU A 111 -2.45 1.68 -7.03
N SER A 112 -2.62 0.38 -7.29
CA SER A 112 -3.58 -0.45 -6.57
C SER A 112 -3.21 -0.62 -5.08
N TYR A 113 -1.92 -0.75 -4.76
CA TYR A 113 -1.44 -0.79 -3.38
C TYR A 113 -1.81 0.48 -2.60
N PHE A 114 -1.68 1.65 -3.24
CA PHE A 114 -1.92 2.95 -2.59
C PHE A 114 -3.35 3.48 -2.70
N GLU A 115 -4.20 2.92 -3.56
CA GLU A 115 -5.61 3.30 -3.71
C GLU A 115 -6.34 3.49 -2.36
N PRO A 116 -6.30 2.52 -1.41
CA PRO A 116 -6.99 2.69 -0.12
C PRO A 116 -6.39 3.75 0.81
N TYR A 117 -5.17 4.21 0.52
CA TYR A 117 -4.44 5.21 1.29
C TYR A 117 -4.47 6.59 0.63
N LEU A 118 -4.99 6.71 -0.60
CA LEU A 118 -5.04 7.97 -1.35
C LEU A 118 -6.37 8.68 -1.13
N GLY A 119 -6.36 9.71 -0.29
CA GLY A 119 -7.47 10.64 -0.13
C GLY A 119 -7.49 11.71 -1.22
N ARG A 120 -8.69 12.07 -1.68
CA ARG A 120 -8.91 13.11 -2.71
C ARG A 120 -10.12 13.96 -2.34
N ILE A 121 -9.93 15.28 -2.25
CA ILE A 121 -11.02 16.25 -2.06
C ILE A 121 -10.93 17.38 -3.08
N GLU A 122 -12.04 18.07 -3.29
CA GLU A 122 -12.13 19.26 -4.13
C GLU A 122 -12.51 20.45 -3.27
N ILE A 123 -11.76 21.55 -3.40
CA ILE A 123 -11.95 22.78 -2.63
C ILE A 123 -11.93 24.00 -3.55
N MET A 124 -12.51 25.11 -3.11
CA MET A 124 -12.38 26.38 -3.83
C MET A 124 -11.04 27.03 -3.51
N GLY A 125 -10.16 27.12 -4.51
CA GLY A 125 -8.86 27.76 -4.40
C GLY A 125 -8.92 29.29 -4.42
N GLY A 126 -7.81 29.95 -4.08
CA GLY A 126 -7.71 31.41 -4.01
C GLY A 126 -8.01 32.13 -5.33
N ALA A 127 -7.84 31.45 -6.46
CA ALA A 127 -8.18 31.95 -7.79
C ALA A 127 -9.67 31.81 -8.15
N LYS A 128 -10.54 31.45 -7.19
CA LYS A 128 -11.97 31.10 -7.43
C LYS A 128 -12.14 29.97 -8.44
N ARG A 129 -11.20 29.03 -8.44
CA ARG A 129 -11.26 27.80 -9.25
C ARG A 129 -11.29 26.62 -8.32
N ILE A 130 -11.94 25.54 -8.76
CA ILE A 130 -11.92 24.27 -8.02
C ILE A 130 -10.51 23.70 -8.13
N GLU A 131 -9.91 23.39 -6.99
CA GLU A 131 -8.62 22.75 -6.85
C GLU A 131 -8.81 21.39 -6.19
N ARG A 132 -8.00 20.43 -6.61
CA ARG A 132 -8.02 19.07 -6.07
C ARG A 132 -6.83 18.88 -5.15
N VAL A 133 -7.08 18.37 -3.96
CA VAL A 133 -6.06 18.11 -2.94
C VAL A 133 -5.99 16.60 -2.70
N TYR A 134 -4.78 16.06 -2.79
CA TYR A 134 -4.47 14.67 -2.47
C TYR A 134 -3.76 14.61 -1.12
N PHE A 135 -4.05 13.59 -0.32
CA PHE A 135 -3.45 13.39 0.98
C PHE A 135 -3.40 11.92 1.35
N GLU A 136 -2.53 11.55 2.27
CA GLU A 136 -2.45 10.18 2.79
C GLU A 136 -3.52 9.92 3.86
N ILE A 137 -4.24 8.82 3.71
CA ILE A 137 -5.15 8.27 4.72
C ILE A 137 -4.37 7.21 5.49
N THR A 138 -4.20 7.41 6.80
CA THR A 138 -3.52 6.44 7.65
C THR A 138 -4.32 5.14 7.80
N GLU A 139 -3.61 4.01 7.92
CA GLU A 139 -4.20 2.68 8.15
C GLU A 139 -5.07 2.64 9.43
N SER A 140 -4.64 3.36 10.48
CA SER A 140 -5.38 3.49 11.73
C SER A 140 -6.70 4.24 11.54
N SER A 141 -6.69 5.38 10.83
CA SER A 141 -7.90 6.17 10.56
C SER A 141 -8.90 5.36 9.73
N ARG A 142 -8.43 4.65 8.70
CA ARG A 142 -9.28 3.78 7.88
C ARG A 142 -9.92 2.68 8.70
N THR A 143 -9.13 1.96 9.51
CA THR A 143 -9.65 0.87 10.36
C THR A 143 -10.62 1.37 11.42
N GLN A 144 -10.38 2.55 12.00
CA GLN A 144 -11.30 3.18 12.95
C GLN A 144 -12.63 3.58 12.29
N TRP A 145 -12.58 4.12 11.07
CA TRP A 145 -13.76 4.51 10.30
C TRP A 145 -14.67 3.31 9.98
N GLU A 146 -14.07 2.12 9.84
CA GLU A 146 -14.81 0.89 9.52
C GLU A 146 -15.55 0.30 10.73
N LYS A 147 -15.32 0.78 11.95
CA LYS A 147 -15.96 0.25 13.17
C LYS A 147 -17.49 0.42 13.12
N PRO A 148 -18.28 -0.60 13.53
CA PRO A 148 -19.74 -0.56 13.45
C PRO A 148 -20.37 0.67 14.10
N GLN A 149 -19.85 1.10 15.26
CA GLN A 149 -20.31 2.28 15.98
C GLN A 149 -20.19 3.57 15.14
N VAL A 150 -19.05 3.77 14.46
CA VAL A 150 -18.81 4.97 13.63
C VAL A 150 -19.73 4.95 12.41
N LYS A 151 -19.87 3.78 11.77
CA LYS A 151 -20.77 3.61 10.63
C LYS A 151 -22.23 3.90 10.97
N GLU A 152 -22.70 3.44 12.14
CA GLU A 152 -24.07 3.71 12.61
C GLU A 152 -24.27 5.20 12.95
N SER A 153 -23.33 5.80 13.68
CA SER A 153 -23.38 7.22 14.01
C SER A 153 -23.45 8.09 12.74
N LYS A 154 -22.70 7.74 11.69
CA LYS A 154 -22.75 8.42 10.40
C LYS A 154 -24.12 8.26 9.72
N ARG A 155 -24.69 7.06 9.74
CA ARG A 155 -26.04 6.82 9.17
C ARG A 155 -27.09 7.69 9.84
N GLN A 156 -27.08 7.73 11.18
CA GLN A 156 -28.01 8.54 11.94
C GLN A 156 -27.86 10.04 11.62
N PHE A 157 -26.62 10.55 11.61
CA PHE A 157 -26.34 11.94 11.25
C PHE A 157 -26.90 12.32 9.87
N ILE A 158 -26.69 11.46 8.85
CA ILE A 158 -27.20 11.71 7.49
C ILE A 158 -28.74 11.72 7.47
N PHE A 159 -29.38 10.82 8.23
CA PHE A 159 -30.84 10.78 8.34
C PHE A 159 -31.40 12.04 8.99
N ASP A 160 -30.77 12.52 10.07
CA ASP A 160 -31.21 13.71 10.80
C ASP A 160 -31.11 14.96 9.91
N VAL A 161 -29.96 15.16 9.25
CA VAL A 161 -29.73 16.31 8.34
C VAL A 161 -30.65 16.24 7.11
N GLY A 162 -30.98 15.05 6.61
CA GLY A 162 -31.89 14.91 5.46
C GLY A 162 -33.35 15.19 5.79
N ASN A 163 -33.75 15.03 7.06
CA ASN A 163 -35.11 15.30 7.54
C ASN A 163 -35.29 16.74 8.02
N GLU A 164 -34.24 17.36 8.54
CA GLU A 164 -34.22 18.80 8.77
C GLU A 164 -34.21 19.49 7.41
N SER A 165 -35.28 20.23 7.10
CA SER A 165 -35.33 21.07 5.90
C SER A 165 -34.28 22.16 6.04
N GLY A 166 -33.07 21.93 5.54
CA GLY A 166 -32.06 22.98 5.38
C GLY A 166 -32.54 24.03 4.38
N GLU A 167 -32.16 25.30 4.59
CA GLU A 167 -32.54 26.48 3.79
C GLU A 167 -32.66 26.24 2.27
#